data_AF-A0A1X0T0D0-F1
#
_entry.id   AF-A0A1X0T0D0-F1
#
_cell.length_a   1.000
_cell.length_b   1.000
_cell.length_c   1.000
_cell.angle_alpha   90.00
_cell.angle_beta   90.00
_cell.angle_gamma   90.00
#
_symmetry.space_group_name_H-M   'P 1'
#
loop_
_entity.id
_entity.type
_entity.pdbx_description
1 polymer ?
#
loop_
_entity_poly.entity_id
_entity_poly.type
_entity_poly.pdbx_seq_one_letter_code
_entity_poly.pdbx_strand_id
1 'polypeptide(L)' 'MSDPFDSDLSVDDAFNIAGKIVEMAERVRKLDVAVPGARAKWFFEVDDDRFEVNVAFAGKAKGEDA' A
#
# COMPACT_ATOMS: atom_id res chain seq x y z
N MET A 1 -12.34 3.27 -29.41
CA MET A 1 -11.18 2.71 -28.68
C MET A 1 -11.27 3.30 -27.30
N SER A 2 -11.67 2.50 -26.31
CA SER A 2 -11.63 2.92 -24.90
C SER A 2 -10.16 2.93 -24.48
N ASP A 3 -9.75 3.96 -23.76
CA ASP A 3 -8.38 4.08 -23.26
C ASP A 3 -8.12 2.93 -22.25
N PRO A 4 -7.07 2.12 -22.42
CA PRO A 4 -6.75 1.02 -21.49
C PRO A 4 -6.37 1.48 -20.08
N PHE A 5 -6.27 2.79 -19.85
CA PHE A 5 -6.02 3.41 -18.56
C PHE A 5 -7.23 4.16 -17.98
N ASP A 6 -8.38 4.13 -18.67
CA ASP A 6 -9.66 4.63 -18.15
C ASP A 6 -10.18 3.61 -17.13
N SER A 7 -9.58 3.59 -15.93
CA SER A 7 -10.09 2.76 -14.84
C SER A 7 -11.34 3.40 -14.28
N ASP A 8 -12.43 2.63 -14.13
CA ASP A 8 -13.67 3.08 -13.50
C ASP A 8 -13.53 3.28 -11.98
N LEU A 9 -12.29 3.25 -11.47
CA LEU A 9 -11.97 3.53 -10.08
C LEU A 9 -12.48 4.93 -9.68
N SER A 10 -13.46 4.95 -8.78
CA SER A 10 -13.95 6.22 -8.25
C SER A 10 -12.83 6.94 -7.48
N VAL A 11 -12.91 8.27 -7.47
CA VAL A 11 -11.96 9.11 -6.70
C VAL A 11 -11.94 8.71 -5.22
N ASP A 12 -13.11 8.38 -4.66
CA ASP A 12 -13.24 7.97 -3.26
C ASP A 12 -12.56 6.61 -3.00
N ASP A 13 -12.69 5.65 -3.91
CA ASP A 13 -12.02 4.35 -3.80
C ASP A 13 -10.50 4.50 -3.91
N ALA A 14 -10.03 5.37 -4.81
CA ALA A 14 -8.62 5.72 -4.92
C ALA A 14 -8.07 6.28 -3.59
N PHE A 15 -8.79 7.21 -2.97
CA PHE A 15 -8.40 7.77 -1.67
C PHE A 15 -8.45 6.74 -0.54
N ASN A 16 -9.45 5.86 -0.52
CA ASN A 16 -9.58 4.80 0.49
C ASN A 16 -8.42 3.80 0.40
N ILE A 17 -8.08 3.35 -0.81
CA ILE A 17 -6.95 2.43 -1.05
C ILE A 17 -5.63 3.11 -0.65
N ALA A 18 -5.39 4.33 -1.12
CA ALA A 18 -4.19 5.09 -0.79
C ALA A 18 -4.05 5.33 0.73
N GLY A 19 -5.14 5.73 1.39
CA GLY A 19 -5.19 5.91 2.83
C GLY A 19 -4.82 4.62 3.58
N LYS A 20 -5.35 3.47 3.13
CA LYS A 20 -5.04 2.17 3.73
C LYS A 20 -3.57 1.79 3.57
N ILE A 21 -2.98 2.06 2.40
CA ILE A 21 -1.55 1.80 2.15
C ILE A 21 -0.69 2.62 3.11
N VAL A 22 -0.98 3.92 3.26
CA VAL A 22 -0.25 4.79 4.18
C VAL A 22 -0.40 4.34 5.64
N GLU A 23 -1.61 3.98 6.06
CA GLU A 23 -1.89 3.44 7.40
C GLU A 23 -1.08 2.17 7.68
N MET A 24 -1.07 1.21 6.75
CA MET A 24 -0.33 -0.04 6.91
C MET A 24 1.18 0.18 6.87
N ALA A 25 1.68 1.07 6.02
CA ALA A 25 3.11 1.43 5.96
C ALA A 25 3.60 1.98 7.31
N GLU A 26 2.83 2.88 7.94
CA GLU A 26 3.13 3.40 9.27
C GLU A 26 3.15 2.31 10.36
N ARG A 27 2.19 1.38 10.31
CA ARG A 27 2.13 0.26 11.26
C ARG A 27 3.30 -0.71 11.08
N VAL A 28 3.59 -1.10 9.84
CA VAL A 28 4.69 -2.02 9.52
C VAL A 28 6.02 -1.38 9.93
N ARG A 29 6.25 -0.09 9.64
CA ARG A 29 7.45 0.64 10.08
C ARG A 29 7.66 0.55 11.60
N LYS A 30 6.60 0.71 12.39
CA LYS A 30 6.68 0.63 13.85
C LYS A 30 6.87 -0.81 14.33
N LEU A 31 6.20 -1.76 13.69
CA LEU A 31 6.27 -3.18 14.06
C LEU A 31 7.63 -3.79 13.75
N ASP A 32 8.28 -3.36 12.68
CA ASP A 32 9.58 -3.86 12.25
C ASP A 32 10.68 -3.68 13.33
N VAL A 33 10.55 -2.66 14.19
CA VAL A 33 11.44 -2.45 15.36
C VAL A 33 11.38 -3.62 16.34
N ALA A 34 10.20 -4.22 16.53
CA ALA A 34 10.00 -5.35 17.45
C ALA A 34 10.12 -6.71 16.75
N VAL A 35 9.73 -6.78 15.48
CA VAL A 35 9.73 -7.99 14.66
C VAL A 35 10.37 -7.66 13.30
N PRO A 36 11.70 -7.76 13.18
CA PRO A 36 12.40 -7.47 11.94
C PRO A 36 11.86 -8.31 10.77
N GLY A 37 11.57 -7.65 9.66
CA GLY A 37 11.00 -8.28 8.47
C GLY A 37 9.47 -8.42 8.51
N ALA A 38 8.78 -7.75 9.44
CA ALA A 38 7.32 -7.73 9.50
C ALA A 38 6.71 -7.23 8.18
N ARG A 39 5.56 -7.80 7.79
CA ARG A 39 4.83 -7.44 6.56
C ARG A 39 3.33 -7.34 6.84
N ALA A 40 2.66 -6.44 6.15
CA ALA A 40 1.20 -6.42 6.05
C ALA A 40 0.78 -7.00 4.70
N LYS A 41 -0.18 -7.93 4.72
CA LYS A 41 -0.74 -8.57 3.53
C LYS A 41 -2.28 -8.52 3.58
N TRP A 42 -2.90 -7.97 2.54
CA TRP A 42 -4.35 -7.94 2.38
C TRP A 42 -4.73 -7.86 0.90
N PHE A 43 -6.03 -7.80 0.62
CA PHE A 43 -6.57 -7.72 -0.73
C PHE A 43 -7.57 -6.56 -0.86
N PHE A 44 -7.71 -6.02 -2.06
CA PHE A 44 -8.82 -5.14 -2.45
C PHE A 44 -9.29 -5.51 -3.85
N GLU A 45 -10.50 -5.11 -4.21
CA GLU A 45 -11.14 -5.45 -5.48
C GLU A 45 -11.47 -4.16 -6.24
N VAL A 46 -11.25 -4.17 -7.56
CA VAL A 46 -11.56 -3.07 -8.51
C VAL A 46 -12.01 -3.71 -9.80
N ASP A 47 -13.17 -3.31 -10.32
CA ASP A 47 -13.69 -3.76 -11.63
C ASP A 47 -13.60 -5.29 -11.81
N ASP A 48 -14.07 -6.04 -10.80
CA ASP A 48 -14.04 -7.51 -10.68
C ASP A 48 -12.65 -8.17 -10.52
N ASP A 49 -11.57 -7.39 -10.61
CA ASP A 49 -10.22 -7.86 -10.38
C ASP A 49 -9.83 -7.75 -8.89
N ARG A 50 -9.22 -8.82 -8.36
CA ARG A 50 -8.71 -8.85 -6.99
C ARG A 50 -7.21 -8.64 -6.96
N PHE A 51 -6.78 -7.59 -6.28
CA PHE A 51 -5.38 -7.23 -6.11
C PHE A 51 -4.87 -7.66 -4.74
N GLU A 52 -3.66 -8.21 -4.71
CA GLU A 52 -2.94 -8.50 -3.47
C GLU A 52 -1.97 -7.36 -3.14
N VAL A 53 -2.05 -6.85 -1.92
CA VAL A 53 -1.13 -5.83 -1.42
C VAL A 53 -0.18 -6.45 -0.40
N ASN A 54 1.11 -6.25 -0.61
CA ASN A 54 2.17 -6.64 0.31
C ASN A 54 3.00 -5.40 0.66
N VAL A 55 2.90 -4.95 1.91
CA VAL A 55 3.70 -3.83 2.42
C VAL A 55 4.76 -4.34 3.38
N ALA A 56 5.99 -3.91 3.15
CA ALA A 56 7.15 -4.20 4.00
C ALA A 56 7.96 -2.92 4.21
N PHE A 57 8.57 -2.76 5.39
CA PHE A 57 9.50 -1.68 5.63
C PHE A 57 10.85 -2.01 4.98
N ALA A 58 11.32 -1.14 4.08
CA ALA A 58 12.57 -1.35 3.33
C ALA A 58 13.81 -0.73 4.00
N GLY A 59 13.64 -0.16 5.21
CA GLY A 59 14.64 0.68 5.87
C GLY A 59 14.46 2.17 5.57
N LYS A 60 15.31 2.99 6.18
CA LYS A 60 15.37 4.43 5.92
C LYS A 60 15.90 4.69 4.52
N ALA A 61 15.31 5.63 3.79
CA ALA A 61 15.86 6.07 2.51
C ALA A 61 17.26 6.67 2.74
N LYS A 62 18.21 6.38 1.84
CA LYS A 62 19.55 6.98 1.90
C LYS A 62 19.43 8.50 1.93
N GLY A 63 19.82 9.12 3.05
CA GLY A 63 19.76 10.57 3.25
C GLY A 63 19.15 11.01 4.59
N GLU A 64 18.47 10.14 5.33
CA GLU A 64 18.04 10.37 6.71
C GLU A 64 18.99 9.71 7.74
N ASP A 65 20.31 9.93 7.58
CA ASP A 65 21.26 9.72 8.68
C ASP A 65 21.57 11.10 9.28
N ALA A 66 20.84 11.47 10.34
CA ALA A 66 21.24 12.46 11.34
C ALA A 66 20.41 12.25 12.63
#